data_AF-A0A838EWP2-F1
#
_entry.id   AF-A0A838EWP2-F1
#
_cell.length_a   1.000
_cell.length_b   1.000
_cell.length_c   1.000
_cell.angle_alpha   90.00
_cell.angle_beta   90.00
_cell.angle_gamma   90.00
#
_symmetry.space_group_name_H-M   'P 1'
#
loop_
_entity.id
_entity.type
_entity.pdbx_description
1 polymer ?
#
loop_
_entity_poly.entity_id
_entity_poly.type
_entity_poly.pdbx_seq_one_letter_code
_entity_poly.pdbx_strand_id
1 'polypeptide(L)' 'MTELFFLARHTPFWAVPMLVLGGEFGYLFWLKKKKKTAIMCMMLALIGLSCNLFYIWAGGPEKSVKFIKKMHRDNK' A
#
# COMPACT_ATOMS: atom_id res chain seq x y z
N MET A 1 -10.17 12.84 9.48
CA MET A 1 -8.75 13.04 9.88
C MET A 1 -8.24 11.85 10.68
N THR A 2 -9.03 11.36 11.64
CA THR A 2 -8.74 10.16 12.44
C THR A 2 -8.64 8.89 11.59
N GLU A 3 -9.41 8.79 10.51
CA GLU A 3 -9.45 7.61 9.63
C GLU A 3 -8.16 7.44 8.82
N LEU A 4 -7.59 8.54 8.29
CA LEU A 4 -6.31 8.49 7.57
C LEU A 4 -5.16 8.07 8.49
N PHE A 5 -5.16 8.55 9.75
CA PHE A 5 -4.19 8.11 10.74
C PHE A 5 -4.39 6.64 11.14
N PHE A 6 -5.63 6.17 11.24
CA PHE A 6 -5.94 4.77 11.47
C PHE A 6 -5.43 3.88 10.33
N LEU A 7 -5.69 4.29 9.08
CA LEU A 7 -5.28 3.58 7.88
C LEU A 7 -3.75 3.49 7.78
N ALA A 8 -3.04 4.58 8.09
CA ALA A 8 -1.58 4.62 8.09
C ALA A 8 -0.94 3.85 9.25
N ARG A 9 -1.61 3.79 10.40
CA ARG A 9 -1.14 2.98 11.54
C ARG A 9 -1.24 1.49 11.22
N HIS A 10 -2.28 1.10 10.49
CA HIS A 10 -2.58 -0.26 10.08
C HIS A 10 -2.21 -0.55 8.63
N THR A 11 -1.24 0.18 8.05
CA THR A 11 -0.75 -0.07 6.69
C THR A 11 -0.47 -1.55 6.38
N PRO A 12 0.29 -2.30 7.21
CA PRO A 12 0.58 -3.70 6.88
C PRO A 12 -0.68 -4.57 6.82
N PHE A 13 -1.74 -4.24 7.56
CA PHE A 13 -2.98 -5.02 7.59
C PHE A 13 -3.68 -5.05 6.22
N TRP A 14 -3.70 -3.93 5.49
CA TRP A 14 -4.37 -3.87 4.18
C TRP A 14 -3.39 -3.92 3.00
N ALA A 15 -2.16 -3.43 3.17
CA ALA A 15 -1.14 -3.43 2.12
C ALA A 15 -0.57 -4.82 1.83
N VAL A 16 -0.38 -5.66 2.86
CA VAL A 16 0.12 -7.04 2.67
C VAL A 16 -0.89 -7.89 1.88
N PRO A 17 -2.19 -7.95 2.24
CA PRO A 17 -3.16 -8.66 1.42
C PRO A 17 -3.26 -8.11 0.00
N MET A 18 -3.20 -6.78 -0.20
CA MET A 18 -3.20 -6.19 -1.55
C MET A 18 -1.99 -6.64 -2.37
N LEU A 19 -0.80 -6.72 -1.76
CA LEU A 19 0.40 -7.19 -2.42
C LEU A 19 0.27 -8.66 -2.85
N VAL A 20 -0.16 -9.53 -1.93
CA VAL A 20 -0.29 -10.97 -2.19
C VAL A 20 -1.36 -11.23 -3.24
N LEU A 21 -2.57 -10.71 -3.04
CA LEU A 21 -3.68 -10.93 -3.97
C LEU A 21 -3.41 -10.27 -5.33
N GLY A 22 -2.89 -9.05 -5.35
CA GLY A 22 -2.55 -8.34 -6.58
C GLY A 22 -1.46 -9.06 -7.39
N GLY A 23 -0.45 -9.61 -6.70
CA GLY A 23 0.61 -10.41 -7.31
C GLY A 23 0.08 -11.72 -7.90
N GLU A 24 -0.64 -12.51 -7.08
CA GLU A 24 -1.21 -13.81 -7.49
C GLU A 24 -2.18 -13.65 -8.66
N PHE A 25 -3.17 -12.76 -8.55
CA PHE A 25 -4.11 -12.52 -9.64
C PHE A 25 -3.46 -11.86 -10.85
N GLY A 26 -2.50 -10.95 -10.64
CA GLY A 26 -1.72 -10.34 -11.71
C GLY A 26 -0.99 -11.40 -12.54
N TYR A 27 -0.33 -12.35 -11.87
CA TYR A 27 0.35 -13.47 -12.50
C TYR A 27 -0.62 -14.38 -13.27
N LEU A 28 -1.74 -14.78 -12.64
CA LEU A 28 -2.77 -15.62 -13.27
C LEU A 28 -3.37 -14.97 -14.52
N PHE A 29 -3.71 -13.68 -14.47
CA PHE A 29 -4.25 -12.96 -15.63
C PHE A 29 -3.22 -12.73 -16.73
N TRP A 30 -1.95 -12.59 -16.35
CA TRP A 30 -0.85 -12.51 -17.31
C TRP A 30 -0.71 -13.81 -18.10
N LEU A 31 -0.73 -14.97 -17.41
CA LEU A 31 -0.71 -16.29 -18.06
C LEU A 31 -1.90 -16.49 -19.01
N LYS A 32 -3.09 -15.98 -18.65
CA LYS A 32 -4.29 -16.02 -19.50
C LYS A 32 -4.29 -14.99 -20.64
N LYS A 33 -3.17 -14.30 -20.88
CA LYS A 33 -3.03 -13.21 -21.88
C LYS A 33 -4.04 -12.06 -21.71
N LYS A 34 -4.66 -11.90 -20.53
CA LYS A 34 -5.58 -10.81 -20.20
C LYS A 34 -4.79 -9.59 -19.70
N LYS A 35 -4.01 -8.99 -20.60
CA LYS A 35 -3.02 -7.95 -20.29
C LYS A 35 -3.58 -6.76 -19.48
N LYS A 36 -4.77 -6.26 -19.82
CA LYS A 36 -5.39 -5.12 -19.12
C LYS A 36 -5.64 -5.42 -17.64
N THR A 37 -6.24 -6.58 -17.35
CA THR A 37 -6.54 -7.01 -15.97
C THR A 37 -5.26 -7.34 -15.20
N ALA A 38 -4.29 -7.97 -15.86
CA ALA A 38 -2.98 -8.25 -15.27
C ALA A 38 -2.27 -6.96 -14.82
N ILE A 39 -2.24 -5.94 -15.68
CA ILE A 39 -1.64 -4.64 -15.36
C ILE A 39 -2.37 -3.99 -14.19
N MET A 40 -3.71 -4.02 -14.15
CA MET A 40 -4.49 -3.47 -13.03
C MET A 40 -4.13 -4.14 -11.70
N CYS A 41 -4.08 -5.48 -11.66
CA CYS A 41 -3.71 -6.23 -10.46
C CYS A 41 -2.25 -5.97 -10.04
N MET A 42 -1.33 -5.88 -11.00
CA MET A 42 0.08 -5.56 -10.74
C MET A 42 0.28 -4.13 -10.21
N MET A 43 -0.50 -3.15 -10.68
CA MET A 43 -0.48 -1.79 -10.14
C MET A 43 -0.94 -1.77 -8.68
N LEU A 44 -2.00 -2.52 -8.33
CA LEU A 44 -2.46 -2.64 -6.95
C LEU A 44 -1.39 -3.31 -6.06
N ALA A 45 -0.71 -4.34 -6.58
CA ALA A 45 0.40 -4.97 -5.87
C ALA A 45 1.56 -3.99 -5.62
N LEU A 46 1.90 -3.17 -6.61
CA LEU A 46 2.92 -2.12 -6.50
C LEU A 46 2.57 -1.06 -5.46
N ILE A 47 1.30 -0.67 -5.37
CA ILE A 47 0.82 0.25 -4.33
C ILE A 47 0.96 -0.40 -2.96
N GLY A 48 0.51 -1.66 -2.81
CA GLY A 48 0.70 -2.43 -1.57
C GLY A 48 2.17 -2.52 -1.16
N LEU A 49 3.06 -2.83 -2.10
CA LEU A 49 4.50 -2.90 -1.86
C LEU A 49 5.07 -1.56 -1.38
N SER A 50 4.77 -0.46 -2.09
CA SER A 50 5.32 0.86 -1.76
C SER A 50 4.83 1.36 -0.41
N CYS A 51 3.56 1.16 -0.07
CA CYS A 51 3.03 1.47 1.26
C CYS A 51 3.70 0.64 2.37
N ASN A 52 3.96 -0.64 2.12
CA ASN A 52 4.62 -1.51 3.10
C ASN A 52 6.09 -1.12 3.30
N LEU A 53 6.81 -0.81 2.22
CA LEU A 53 8.18 -0.30 2.28
C LEU A 53 8.25 1.01 3.05
N PHE A 54 7.32 1.94 2.79
CA PHE A 54 7.22 3.18 3.55
C PHE A 54 6.96 2.92 5.04
N TYR A 55 6.07 1.98 5.36
CA TYR A 55 5.77 1.62 6.75
C TYR A 55 6.97 1.06 7.50
N ILE A 56 7.73 0.16 6.85
CA ILE A 56 8.96 -0.41 7.39
C ILE A 56 10.01 0.69 7.58
N TRP A 57 10.21 1.55 6.57
CA TRP A 57 11.14 2.68 6.62
C TRP A 57 10.80 3.69 7.72
N ALA A 58 9.51 3.97 7.93
CA ALA A 58 9.04 4.86 8.99
C ALA A 58 9.31 4.29 10.41
N GLY A 59 9.59 3.00 10.54
CA GLY A 59 9.94 2.37 11.81
C GLY A 59 8.72 2.08 12.69
N GLY A 60 7.57 1.80 12.07
CA GLY A 60 6.38 1.28 12.77
C GLY A 60 5.25 2.29 13.01
N PRO A 61 4.17 1.84 13.69
CA PRO A 61 2.85 2.45 13.63
C PRO A 61 2.78 3.89 14.13
N GLU A 62 3.49 4.20 15.22
CA GLU A 62 3.45 5.53 15.84
C GLU A 62 4.24 6.57 15.05
N LYS A 63 5.36 6.15 14.44
CA LYS A 63 6.23 7.01 13.65
C LYS A 63 5.63 7.30 12.27
N SER A 64 4.97 6.32 11.65
CA SER A 64 4.22 6.51 10.39
C SER A 64 3.15 7.59 10.53
N VAL A 65 2.39 7.58 11.62
CA VAL A 65 1.35 8.60 11.90
C VAL A 65 1.97 9.96 12.16
N LYS A 66 3.07 10.04 12.92
CA LYS A 66 3.80 11.31 13.15
C LYS A 66 4.34 11.91 11.86
N PHE A 67 4.87 11.10 10.94
CA PHE A 67 5.36 11.56 9.63
C PHE A 67 4.24 12.17 8.80
N ILE A 68 3.10 11.50 8.69
CA ILE A 68 1.94 11.99 7.94
C ILE A 68 1.39 13.26 8.58
N LYS A 69 1.33 13.31 9.91
CA LYS A 69 0.90 14.51 10.65
C LYS A 69 1.86 15.69 10.44
N LYS A 70 3.17 15.44 10.37
CA LYS A 70 4.18 16.46 10.07
C LYS A 70 4.04 16.97 8.64
N MET A 71 3.97 16.09 7.65
CA MET A 71 3.73 16.49 6.25
C MET A 71 2.44 17.28 6.06
N HIS A 72 1.38 16.93 6.78
CA HIS A 72 0.12 17.67 6.70
C HIS A 72 0.19 19.05 7.36
N ARG A 73 1.03 19.22 8.39
CA ARG A 73 1.26 20.51 9.05
C ARG A 73 2.15 21.44 8.21
N ASP A 74 3.15 20.91 7.52
CA ASP A 74 4.05 21.69 6.66
C ASP A 74 3.38 22.23 5.38
N ASN A 75 2.22 21.66 4.99
CA ASN A 75 1.46 22.06 3.79
C ASN A 75 0.36 23.11 4.07
N LYS A 76 0.32 23.68 5.27
CA LYS A 76 -0.67 24.66 5.71
C LYS A 76 0.01 25.90 6.26
#